data_AF-A0A815RS15-F1
#
_entry.id   AF-A0A815RS15-F1
#
_cell.length_a   1.000
_cell.length_b   1.000
_cell.length_c   1.000
_cell.angle_alpha   90.00
_cell.angle_beta   90.00
_cell.angle_gamma   90.00
#
_symmetry.space_group_name_H-M   'P 1'
#
loop_
_entity.id
_entity.type
_entity.pdbx_description
1 polymer ?
#
loop_
_entity_poly.entity_id
_entity_poly.type
_entity_poly.pdbx_seq_one_letter_code
_entity_poly.pdbx_strand_id
1 'polypeptide(L)'
;MVLQRAPQRGVVWGFGDTTKLTTLRFNDKNRYNLTLDPVSDEGPYDIQVTQPLANGTHATITLHDVLFRDVWICSGQSNMQMAVIDIFNAT
;
A
#
# COMPACT_ATOMS: atom_id res chain seq x y z
N MET A 1 4.12 -4.65 5.89
CA MET A 1 2.65 -4.35 5.92
C MET A 1 1.90 -5.44 5.15
N VAL A 2 0.56 -5.50 5.18
CA VAL A 2 -0.23 -6.48 4.39
C VAL A 2 -1.21 -5.76 3.47
N LEU A 3 -1.19 -6.10 2.18
CA LEU A 3 -2.18 -5.70 1.18
C LEU A 3 -3.03 -6.91 0.78
N GLN A 4 -4.26 -6.66 0.33
CA GLN A 4 -5.18 -7.73 -0.05
C GLN A 4 -4.66 -8.49 -1.29
N ARG A 5 -4.67 -9.82 -1.21
CA ARG A 5 -4.26 -10.71 -2.30
C ARG A 5 -5.26 -10.69 -3.46
N ALA A 6 -4.82 -11.15 -4.63
CA ALA A 6 -5.69 -11.42 -5.78
C ALA A 6 -6.92 -12.30 -5.38
N PRO A 7 -8.09 -12.08 -6.01
CA PRO A 7 -8.36 -11.21 -7.18
C PRO A 7 -8.48 -9.71 -6.88
N GLN A 8 -8.44 -9.31 -5.61
CA GLN A 8 -8.52 -7.92 -5.19
C GLN A 8 -7.22 -7.18 -5.52
N ARG A 9 -7.33 -5.85 -5.60
CA ARG A 9 -6.22 -4.96 -5.97
C ARG A 9 -5.83 -4.12 -4.77
N GLY A 10 -4.55 -4.20 -4.38
CA GLY A 10 -3.99 -3.30 -3.38
C GLY A 10 -3.93 -1.86 -3.90
N VAL A 11 -4.29 -0.91 -3.05
CA VAL A 11 -4.19 0.53 -3.32
C VAL A 11 -3.17 1.12 -2.35
N VAL A 12 -2.17 1.80 -2.90
CA VAL A 12 -1.18 2.56 -2.12
C VAL A 12 -1.55 4.02 -2.21
N TRP A 13 -1.77 4.72 -1.11
CA TRP A 13 -2.08 6.15 -1.13
C TRP A 13 -1.06 6.93 -0.30
N GLY A 14 -0.95 8.22 -0.56
CA GLY A 14 -0.02 9.10 0.13
C GLY A 14 -0.11 10.54 -0.36
N PHE A 15 0.74 11.38 0.21
CA PHE A 15 0.83 12.80 -0.14
C PHE A 15 2.12 13.07 -0.89
N GLY A 16 2.07 14.02 -1.81
CA GLY A 16 3.21 14.46 -2.59
C GLY A 16 2.90 15.77 -3.30
N ASP A 17 3.89 16.32 -4.01
CA ASP A 17 3.70 17.53 -4.80
C ASP A 17 2.73 17.24 -5.96
N THR A 18 1.62 17.98 -6.05
CA THR A 18 0.59 17.76 -7.07
C THR A 18 1.02 18.16 -8.48
N THR A 19 2.13 18.90 -8.61
CA THR A 19 2.67 19.36 -9.89
C THR A 19 3.70 18.40 -10.50
N LYS A 20 4.10 17.36 -9.75
CA LYS A 20 5.17 16.44 -10.13
C LYS A 20 4.62 15.03 -10.32
N LEU A 21 4.98 14.41 -11.44
CA LEU A 21 4.61 13.03 -11.71
C LEU A 21 5.30 12.10 -10.71
N THR A 22 4.49 11.38 -9.93
CA THR A 22 4.96 10.33 -9.04
C THR A 22 5.01 9.01 -9.80
N THR A 23 6.12 8.28 -9.68
CA THR A 23 6.30 6.96 -10.27
C THR A 23 6.38 5.93 -9.17
N LEU A 24 5.55 4.89 -9.26
CA LEU A 24 5.60 3.72 -8.39
C LEU A 24 6.29 2.59 -9.15
N ARG A 25 7.26 1.92 -8.54
CA ARG A 25 7.92 0.73 -9.11
C ARG A 25 7.61 -0.48 -8.23
N PHE A 26 7.09 -1.52 -8.87
CA PHE A 26 6.74 -2.79 -8.23
C PHE A 26 6.97 -3.94 -9.22
N ASN A 27 7.66 -5.01 -8.77
CA ASN A 27 8.07 -6.15 -9.62
C ASN A 27 8.70 -5.70 -10.96
N ASP A 28 9.68 -4.80 -10.88
CA ASP A 28 10.40 -4.23 -12.03
C ASP A 28 9.54 -3.50 -13.07
N LYS A 29 8.29 -3.18 -12.72
CA LYS A 29 7.37 -2.40 -13.57
C LYS A 29 7.14 -1.03 -12.97
N ASN A 30 7.29 0.00 -13.80
CA ASN A 30 6.88 1.35 -13.46
C ASN A 30 5.36 1.50 -13.63
N ARG A 31 4.73 2.16 -12.68
CA ARG A 31 3.31 2.43 -12.57
C ARG A 31 3.12 3.91 -12.30
N TYR A 32 2.13 4.48 -12.97
CA TYR A 32 1.69 5.87 -12.75
C TYR A 32 0.37 5.93 -11.98
N ASN A 33 -0.22 4.76 -11.68
CA ASN A 33 -1.40 4.63 -10.84
C ASN A 33 -1.01 3.95 -9.52
N LEU A 34 -1.67 4.42 -8.47
CA LEU A 34 -1.57 3.97 -7.10
C LEU A 34 -2.26 2.61 -6.84
N THR A 35 -3.06 2.14 -7.81
CA THR A 35 -3.66 0.81 -7.80
C THR A 35 -2.74 -0.22 -8.45
N LEU A 36 -2.36 -1.25 -7.69
CA LEU A 36 -1.55 -2.36 -8.16
C LEU A 36 -2.39 -3.37 -8.97
N ASP A 37 -1.74 -4.18 -9.79
CA ASP A 37 -2.44 -5.36 -10.34
C ASP A 37 -2.67 -6.38 -9.24
N PRO A 38 -3.66 -7.28 -9.40
CA PRO A 38 -3.85 -8.39 -8.48
C PRO A 38 -2.56 -9.21 -8.38
N VAL A 39 -2.06 -9.39 -7.16
CA VAL A 39 -0.86 -10.18 -6.88
C VAL A 39 -1.29 -11.47 -6.20
N SER A 40 -0.98 -12.62 -6.80
CA SER A 40 -1.23 -13.95 -6.23
C SER A 40 -0.08 -14.47 -5.35
N ASP A 41 1.12 -13.96 -5.60
CA ASP A 41 2.36 -14.50 -5.08
C ASP A 41 2.61 -14.03 -3.64
N GLU A 42 3.09 -14.93 -2.78
CA GLU A 42 3.04 -14.75 -1.31
C GLU A 42 4.23 -14.01 -0.68
N GLY A 43 5.21 -13.54 -1.46
CA GLY A 43 6.47 -13.01 -0.94
C GLY A 43 6.30 -11.83 0.03
N PRO A 44 7.34 -11.43 0.78
CA PRO A 44 7.54 -10.02 1.06
C PRO A 44 8.06 -9.33 -0.21
N TYR A 45 7.43 -8.21 -0.56
CA TYR A 45 7.84 -7.35 -1.68
C TYR A 45 8.27 -5.99 -1.17
N ASP A 46 9.15 -5.36 -1.94
CA ASP A 46 9.46 -3.95 -1.82
C ASP A 46 8.67 -3.16 -2.87
N ILE A 47 8.03 -2.07 -2.44
CA ILE A 47 7.37 -1.10 -3.32
C ILE A 47 8.14 0.21 -3.23
N GLN A 48 8.66 0.69 -4.36
CA GLN A 48 9.37 1.96 -4.43
C GLN A 48 8.48 3.04 -5.01
N VAL A 49 8.45 4.21 -4.39
CA VAL A 49 7.72 5.39 -4.88
C VAL A 49 8.72 6.52 -5.02
N THR A 50 8.84 7.05 -6.22
CA THR A 50 9.80 8.11 -6.56
C THR A 50 9.07 9.33 -7.10
N GLN A 51 9.41 10.51 -6.57
CA GLN A 51 8.93 11.80 -7.06
C GLN A 51 10.11 12.76 -7.26
N PRO A 52 10.19 13.49 -8.40
CA PRO A 52 11.21 14.52 -8.60
C PRO A 52 10.94 15.73 -7.71
N LEU A 53 12.01 16.26 -7.11
CA LEU A 53 12.02 17.47 -6.29
C LEU A 53 12.35 18.70 -7.14
N ALA A 54 11.99 19.89 -6.64
CA ALA A 54 12.26 21.16 -7.33
C ALA A 54 13.76 21.46 -7.53
N ASN A 55 14.63 20.90 -6.69
CA ASN A 55 16.09 21.04 -6.76
C ASN A 55 16.76 20.10 -7.77
N GLY A 56 15.99 19.35 -8.57
CA GLY A 56 16.50 18.42 -9.58
C GLY A 56 16.90 17.04 -9.05
N THR A 57 16.73 16.78 -7.75
CA THR A 57 16.93 15.44 -7.15
C THR A 57 15.63 14.65 -7.11
N HIS A 58 15.70 13.37 -6.75
CA HIS A 58 14.52 12.51 -6.60
C HIS A 58 14.34 12.11 -5.13
N ALA A 59 13.13 12.31 -4.60
CA ALA A 59 12.70 11.70 -3.35
C ALA A 59 12.23 10.28 -3.65
N THR A 60 12.82 9.28 -3.00
CA THR A 60 12.37 7.89 -3.12
C THR A 60 12.01 7.35 -1.75
N ILE A 61 10.82 6.77 -1.63
CA ILE A 61 10.32 6.08 -0.45
C ILE A 61 10.19 4.61 -0.82
N THR A 62 10.70 3.72 0.04
CA THR A 62 10.54 2.27 -0.12
C THR A 62 9.66 1.73 0.99
N LEU A 63 8.59 1.04 0.61
CA LEU A 63 7.77 0.25 1.52
C LEU A 63 8.36 -1.16 1.53
N HIS A 64 8.97 -1.54 2.65
CA HIS A 64 9.59 -2.85 2.82
C HIS A 64 8.59 -3.88 3.36
N ASP A 65 8.89 -5.15 3.07
CA ASP A 65 8.20 -6.32 3.63
C ASP A 65 6.67 -6.23 3.46
N VAL A 66 6.24 -5.92 2.24
CA VAL A 66 4.82 -5.86 1.85
C VAL A 66 4.36 -7.26 1.48
N LEU A 67 3.42 -7.82 2.24
CA LEU A 67 2.82 -9.13 1.96
C LEU A 67 1.48 -8.96 1.24
N PHE A 68 1.18 -9.83 0.27
CA PHE A 68 -0.16 -9.91 -0.34
C PHE A 68 -0.90 -11.13 0.20
N ARG A 69 -1.79 -10.92 1.18
CA ARG A 69 -2.49 -11.99 1.92
C ARG A 69 -3.88 -11.57 2.36
N ASP A 70 -4.64 -12.55 2.86
CA ASP A 70 -5.91 -12.30 3.53
C ASP A 70 -5.67 -11.84 4.97
N VAL A 71 -6.42 -10.81 5.39
CA VAL A 71 -6.42 -10.31 6.76
C VAL A 71 -7.66 -10.82 7.46
N TRP A 72 -7.46 -11.66 8.47
CA TRP A 72 -8.54 -12.17 9.31
C TRP A 72 -8.58 -11.38 10.61
N ILE A 73 -9.70 -10.70 10.87
CA ILE A 73 -9.93 -10.03 12.14
C ILE A 73 -10.59 -11.06 13.07
N CYS A 74 -9.83 -11.55 14.04
CA CYS A 74 -10.37 -12.39 15.11
C CYS A 74 -11.10 -11.50 16.12
N SER A 75 -12.40 -11.71 16.32
CA SER A 75 -13.21 -10.98 17.30
C SER A 75 -13.74 -11.91 18.41
N GLY A 76 -13.87 -11.38 19.63
CA GLY A 76 -14.31 -12.14 20.82
C GLY A 76 -14.06 -11.39 22.15
N GLN A 77 -14.96 -11.57 23.14
CA GLN A 77 -15.03 -10.90 24.46
C GLN A 77 -13.82 -11.20 25.37
N SER A 78 -13.45 -10.46 26.42
CA SER A 78 -14.01 -9.29 27.14
C SER A 78 -13.02 -8.11 27.24
N ASN A 79 -11.88 -8.20 26.56
CA ASN A 79 -10.77 -7.25 26.67
C ASN A 79 -10.38 -6.63 25.32
N MET A 80 -11.31 -6.55 24.37
CA MET A 80 -11.08 -5.89 23.09
C MET A 80 -11.32 -4.39 23.25
N GLN A 81 -10.28 -3.58 23.07
CA GLN A 81 -10.32 -2.12 23.31
C GLN A 81 -11.09 -1.35 22.23
N MET A 82 -11.27 -1.92 21.04
CA MET A 82 -12.03 -1.34 19.93
C MET A 82 -13.20 -2.26 19.59
N ALA A 83 -14.42 -1.73 19.54
CA ALA A 83 -15.57 -2.52 19.11
C ALA A 83 -15.52 -2.78 17.61
N VAL A 84 -15.98 -3.95 17.17
CA VAL A 84 -15.97 -4.34 15.74
C VAL A 84 -16.76 -3.34 14.88
N ILE A 85 -17.79 -2.70 15.43
CA ILE A 85 -18.57 -1.69 14.72
C ILE A 85 -17.76 -0.43 14.37
N ASP A 86 -16.74 -0.11 15.17
CA ASP A 86 -15.90 1.08 14.96
C ASP A 86 -14.83 0.85 13.88
N ILE A 87 -14.68 -0.38 13.38
CA ILE A 87 -13.72 -0.73 12.32
C ILE A 87 -14.15 -0.14 10.97
N PHE A 88 -15.46 0.00 10.73
CA PHE A 88 -15.99 0.53 9.48
C PHE A 88 -16.25 2.02 9.58
N ASN A 89 -15.19 2.84 9.75
CA ASN A 89 -15.32 4.28 9.53
C ASN A 89 -13.99 4.97 9.18
N ALA A 90 -13.65 4.96 7.89
CA ALA A 90 -12.62 5.81 7.31
C ALA A 90 -13.20 6.48 6.05
N THR A 91 -14.00 7.52 6.28
CA THR A 91 -14.35 8.52 5.26
C THR A 91 -13.33 9.63 5.23
#